data_AF-A0A6A6X1C6-F1
#
_entry.id   AF-A0A6A6X1C6-F1
#
_cell.length_a   1.000
_cell.length_b   1.000
_cell.length_c   1.000
_cell.angle_alpha   90.00
_cell.angle_beta   90.00
_cell.angle_gamma   90.00
#
_symmetry.space_group_name_H-M   'P 1'
#
loop_
_entity.id
_entity.type
_entity.pdbx_description
1 polymer ?
#
loop_
_entity_poly.entity_id
_entity_poly.type
_entity_poly.pdbx_seq_one_letter_code
_entity_poly.pdbx_strand_id
1 'polypeptide(L)'
;MQTGTSSLSAWLSIHHTTYLLLGNTVYLGLGLVAPTEGIRWVKALTSITFFCLGSFFFSRFHRFLKPRARWVLVASYVLQLLLITTAAVIVTLGNDTSNEIHWQVIVPLAAVAFQASGQAVTSRVLQYGGLTSVVLTSNYCDLFSDPKLFAASNVERNRRIAAPVLLLLGAIFGGMFAHSSFGMAGALWAAVVLKAIVVFAWLLWKADPEDDN
;
A
#
# COMPACT_ATOMS: atom_id res chain seq x y z
N MET A 1 16.32 -37.80 22.52
CA MET A 1 16.75 -37.05 21.32
C MET A 1 15.54 -36.25 20.84
N GLN A 2 15.35 -35.06 21.40
CA GLN A 2 14.09 -34.31 21.39
C GLN A 2 14.41 -32.84 21.06
N THR A 3 14.87 -32.57 19.83
CA THR A 3 15.36 -31.25 19.40
C THR A 3 14.79 -30.77 18.07
N GLY A 4 13.87 -31.52 17.43
CA GLY A 4 13.33 -31.17 16.10
C GLY A 4 12.04 -30.35 16.08
N THR A 5 11.24 -30.37 17.16
CA THR A 5 9.91 -29.72 17.18
C THR A 5 9.96 -28.29 17.74
N SER A 6 10.94 -28.00 18.61
CA SER A 6 11.14 -26.68 19.22
C SER A 6 11.68 -25.64 18.22
N SER A 7 12.47 -26.08 17.23
CA SER A 7 12.98 -25.20 16.19
C SER A 7 11.92 -24.82 15.18
N LEU A 8 11.05 -25.73 14.75
CA LEU A 8 9.99 -25.44 13.78
C LEU A 8 8.90 -24.52 14.36
N SER A 9 8.55 -24.72 15.63
CA SER A 9 7.60 -23.85 16.36
C SER A 9 8.21 -22.49 16.71
N ALA A 10 9.49 -22.43 17.07
CA ALA A 10 10.21 -21.15 17.20
C ALA A 10 10.36 -20.44 15.84
N TRP A 11 10.61 -21.19 14.77
CA TRP A 11 10.72 -20.68 13.40
C TRP A 11 9.38 -20.15 12.89
N LEU A 12 8.28 -20.87 13.15
CA LEU A 12 6.91 -20.42 12.87
C LEU A 12 6.49 -19.24 13.74
N SER A 13 6.89 -19.16 15.02
CA SER A 13 6.65 -18.00 15.90
C SER A 13 7.47 -16.77 15.48
N ILE A 14 8.71 -16.96 15.04
CA ILE A 14 9.53 -15.88 14.44
C ILE A 14 8.86 -15.40 13.15
N HIS A 15 8.34 -16.31 12.31
CA HIS A 15 7.58 -15.95 11.11
C HIS A 15 6.31 -15.17 11.48
N HIS A 16 5.58 -15.61 12.53
CA HIS A 16 4.36 -14.96 13.00
C HIS A 16 4.57 -13.53 13.53
N THR A 17 5.77 -13.24 14.04
CA THR A 17 6.10 -11.93 14.63
C THR A 17 6.73 -10.98 13.60
N THR A 18 7.27 -11.50 12.49
CA THR A 18 7.87 -10.68 11.42
C THR A 18 6.82 -10.11 10.43
N TYR A 19 5.56 -10.53 10.54
CA TYR A 19 4.49 -10.12 9.60
C TYR A 19 4.10 -8.64 9.64
N LEU A 20 4.53 -7.89 10.65
CA LEU A 20 4.12 -6.49 10.81
C LEU A 20 4.87 -5.51 9.89
N LEU A 21 6.00 -5.90 9.29
CA LEU A 21 6.68 -5.08 8.27
C LEU A 21 7.29 -5.94 7.14
N LEU A 22 6.59 -6.03 6.02
CA LEU A 22 7.06 -6.55 4.72
C LEU A 22 6.97 -8.07 4.52
N GLY A 23 5.74 -8.62 4.58
CA GLY A 23 5.47 -9.99 4.13
C GLY A 23 6.04 -10.32 2.74
N ASN A 24 6.09 -9.34 1.81
CA ASN A 24 6.73 -9.52 0.49
C ASN A 24 8.25 -9.77 0.59
N THR A 25 8.97 -9.05 1.45
CA THR A 25 10.44 -9.27 1.58
C THR A 25 10.74 -10.64 2.17
N VAL A 26 9.89 -11.13 3.09
CA VAL A 26 10.00 -12.49 3.62
C VAL A 26 9.71 -13.53 2.53
N TYR A 27 8.64 -13.38 1.75
CA TYR A 27 8.36 -14.30 0.63
C TYR A 27 9.47 -14.31 -0.41
N LEU A 28 10.12 -13.17 -0.66
CA LEU A 28 11.30 -13.11 -1.52
C LEU A 28 12.47 -13.88 -0.92
N GLY A 29 12.80 -13.65 0.36
CA GLY A 29 13.88 -14.34 1.05
C GLY A 29 13.69 -15.86 1.07
N LEU A 30 12.47 -16.32 1.38
CA LEU A 30 12.13 -17.74 1.37
C LEU A 30 12.28 -18.35 -0.03
N GLY A 31 11.83 -17.66 -1.08
CA GLY A 31 11.98 -18.15 -2.45
C GLY A 31 13.42 -18.11 -2.97
N LEU A 32 14.29 -17.25 -2.45
CA LEU A 32 15.73 -17.30 -2.81
C LEU A 32 16.42 -18.53 -2.23
N VAL A 33 15.96 -19.02 -1.07
CA VAL A 33 16.50 -20.23 -0.42
C VAL A 33 15.88 -21.51 -1.01
N ALA A 34 14.59 -21.48 -1.33
CA ALA A 34 13.84 -22.61 -1.88
C ALA A 34 12.98 -22.21 -3.10
N PRO A 35 13.62 -21.89 -4.25
CA PRO A 35 12.93 -21.34 -5.42
C PRO A 35 11.93 -22.28 -6.10
N THR A 36 12.07 -23.59 -5.88
CA THR A 36 11.21 -24.62 -6.47
C THR A 36 9.95 -24.92 -5.66
N GLU A 37 9.84 -24.40 -4.42
CA GLU A 37 8.70 -24.69 -3.51
C GLU A 37 7.50 -23.74 -3.68
N GLY A 38 7.58 -22.77 -4.58
CA GLY A 38 6.43 -21.95 -4.94
C GLY A 38 6.76 -20.69 -5.72
N ILE A 39 5.75 -20.10 -6.36
CA ILE A 39 5.90 -18.94 -7.24
C ILE A 39 5.71 -17.58 -6.53
N ARG A 40 5.38 -17.61 -5.23
CA ARG A 40 5.04 -16.42 -4.41
C ARG A 40 6.19 -15.40 -4.35
N TRP A 41 7.44 -15.86 -4.41
CA TRP A 41 8.61 -15.00 -4.40
C TRP A 41 8.73 -14.15 -5.66
N VAL A 42 8.25 -14.63 -6.81
CA VAL A 42 8.22 -13.87 -8.08
C VAL A 42 7.26 -12.70 -7.98
N LYS A 43 6.06 -12.94 -7.41
CA LYS A 43 5.06 -11.89 -7.13
C LYS A 43 5.63 -10.87 -6.14
N ALA A 44 6.28 -11.35 -5.08
CA ALA A 44 6.93 -10.49 -4.10
C ALA A 44 8.05 -9.63 -4.70
N LEU A 45 8.95 -10.23 -5.48
CA LEU A 45 10.03 -9.54 -6.19
C LEU A 45 9.48 -8.46 -7.11
N THR A 46 8.48 -8.81 -7.91
CA THR A 46 7.80 -7.87 -8.81
C THR A 46 7.25 -6.68 -8.03
N SER A 47 6.51 -6.94 -6.95
CA SER A 47 5.94 -5.88 -6.12
C SER A 47 7.00 -4.96 -5.52
N ILE A 48 8.08 -5.53 -4.97
CA ILE A 48 9.18 -4.75 -4.37
C ILE A 48 9.86 -3.89 -5.44
N THR A 49 10.25 -4.47 -6.57
CA THR A 49 10.95 -3.75 -7.64
C THR A 49 10.11 -2.60 -8.18
N PHE A 50 8.83 -2.84 -8.50
CA PHE A 50 7.96 -1.78 -9.01
C PHE A 50 7.60 -0.72 -7.96
N PHE A 51 7.50 -1.09 -6.68
CA PHE A 51 7.34 -0.13 -5.60
C PHE A 51 8.58 0.78 -5.46
N CYS A 52 9.79 0.22 -5.58
CA CYS A 52 11.04 1.00 -5.57
C CYS A 52 11.15 1.92 -6.79
N LEU A 53 10.87 1.42 -7.98
CA LEU A 53 10.86 2.21 -9.22
C LEU A 53 9.82 3.34 -9.16
N GLY A 54 8.62 3.05 -8.67
CA GLY A 54 7.60 4.06 -8.44
C GLY A 54 8.02 5.09 -7.40
N SER A 55 8.63 4.66 -6.30
CA SER A 55 9.14 5.58 -5.26
C SER A 55 10.16 6.55 -5.85
N PHE A 56 11.09 6.03 -6.68
CA PHE A 56 12.06 6.84 -7.40
C PHE A 56 11.38 7.84 -8.36
N PHE A 57 10.46 7.35 -9.19
CA PHE A 57 9.72 8.17 -10.15
C PHE A 57 8.91 9.28 -9.47
N PHE A 58 8.05 8.96 -8.49
CA PHE A 58 7.19 9.94 -7.83
C PHE A 58 7.99 10.90 -6.96
N SER A 59 9.07 10.46 -6.30
CA SER A 59 9.96 11.37 -5.56
C SER A 59 10.58 12.39 -6.48
N ARG A 60 11.01 11.96 -7.67
CA ARG A 60 11.63 12.84 -8.66
C ARG A 60 10.60 13.75 -9.34
N PHE A 61 9.41 13.25 -9.63
CA PHE A 61 8.26 14.00 -10.11
C PHE A 61 7.92 15.15 -9.16
N HIS A 62 7.72 14.88 -7.87
CA HIS A 62 7.42 15.91 -6.88
C HIS A 62 8.60 16.85 -6.59
N ARG A 63 9.86 16.43 -6.84
CA ARG A 63 11.04 17.29 -6.64
C ARG A 63 11.30 18.23 -7.81
N PHE A 64 11.09 17.77 -9.04
CA PHE A 64 11.24 18.60 -10.24
C PHE A 64 10.07 19.56 -10.43
N LEU A 65 8.88 19.13 -10.03
CA LEU A 65 7.71 19.98 -9.99
C LEU A 65 7.60 20.67 -8.62
N LYS A 66 6.75 21.69 -8.48
CA LYS A 66 6.49 22.31 -7.17
C LYS A 66 5.81 21.28 -6.24
N PRO A 67 6.46 20.75 -5.20
CA PRO A 67 5.99 19.54 -4.50
C PRO A 67 4.58 19.65 -3.92
N ARG A 68 4.17 20.86 -3.51
CA ARG A 68 2.89 21.16 -2.87
C ARG A 68 1.92 21.91 -3.77
N ALA A 69 2.29 22.17 -5.04
CA ALA A 69 1.36 22.80 -5.95
C ALA A 69 0.19 21.85 -6.22
N ARG A 70 -1.04 22.36 -6.08
CA ARG A 70 -2.28 21.60 -6.25
C ARG A 70 -2.32 20.80 -7.55
N TRP A 71 -1.90 21.40 -8.66
CA TRP A 71 -1.89 20.73 -9.96
C TRP A 71 -0.93 19.53 -9.98
N VAL A 72 0.18 19.56 -9.24
CA VAL A 72 1.15 18.45 -9.13
C VAL A 72 0.55 17.30 -8.32
N LEU A 73 -0.16 17.62 -7.23
CA LEU A 73 -0.87 16.62 -6.43
C LEU A 73 -1.99 15.96 -7.24
N VAL A 74 -2.81 16.77 -7.94
CA VAL A 74 -3.84 16.26 -8.85
C VAL A 74 -3.24 15.38 -9.93
N ALA A 75 -2.19 15.83 -10.62
CA ALA A 75 -1.53 15.06 -11.67
C ALA A 75 -0.96 13.73 -11.15
N SER A 76 -0.35 13.73 -9.96
CA SER A 76 0.15 12.51 -9.31
C SER A 76 -0.97 11.52 -9.00
N TYR A 77 -2.08 11.98 -8.43
CA TYR A 77 -3.24 11.12 -8.13
C TYR A 77 -3.97 10.65 -9.40
N VAL A 78 -4.03 11.47 -10.45
CA VAL A 78 -4.58 11.07 -11.76
C VAL A 78 -3.71 9.98 -12.39
N LEU A 79 -2.38 10.11 -12.38
CA LEU A 79 -1.50 9.06 -12.89
C LEU A 79 -1.69 7.75 -12.11
N GLN A 80 -1.78 7.83 -10.78
CA GLN A 80 -2.06 6.67 -9.96
C GLN A 80 -3.44 6.05 -10.25
N LEU A 81 -4.45 6.88 -10.53
CA LEU A 81 -5.80 6.46 -10.92
C LEU A 81 -5.78 5.70 -12.26
N LEU A 82 -5.04 6.20 -13.25
CA LEU A 82 -4.90 5.54 -14.55
C LEU A 82 -4.23 4.16 -14.41
N LEU A 83 -3.20 4.06 -13.58
CA LEU A 83 -2.50 2.79 -13.33
C LEU A 83 -3.41 1.76 -12.66
N ILE A 84 -4.16 2.14 -11.62
CA ILE A 84 -5.08 1.21 -10.94
C ILE A 84 -6.29 0.86 -11.82
N THR A 85 -6.75 1.77 -12.67
CA THR A 85 -7.82 1.50 -13.65
C THR A 85 -7.34 0.51 -14.70
N THR A 86 -6.12 0.68 -15.22
CA THR A 86 -5.50 -0.27 -16.16
C THR A 86 -5.39 -1.66 -15.54
N ALA A 87 -4.95 -1.74 -14.28
CA ALA A 87 -4.91 -3.00 -13.53
C ALA A 87 -6.31 -3.63 -13.40
N ALA A 88 -7.34 -2.84 -13.04
CA ALA A 88 -8.72 -3.32 -12.92
C ALA A 88 -9.27 -3.85 -14.26
N VAL A 89 -9.02 -3.14 -15.36
CA VAL A 89 -9.45 -3.56 -16.71
C VAL A 89 -8.79 -4.87 -17.11
N ILE A 90 -7.46 -5.01 -16.93
CA ILE A 90 -6.73 -6.25 -17.25
C ILE A 90 -7.29 -7.43 -16.46
N VAL A 91 -7.54 -7.26 -15.16
CA VAL A 91 -8.10 -8.33 -14.31
C VAL A 91 -9.56 -8.65 -14.68
N THR A 92 -10.34 -7.66 -15.11
CA THR A 92 -11.75 -7.88 -15.49
C THR A 92 -11.88 -8.61 -16.83
N LEU A 93 -10.98 -8.34 -17.78
CA LEU A 93 -10.99 -8.94 -19.11
C LEU A 93 -10.22 -10.26 -19.20
N GLY A 94 -9.49 -10.64 -18.15
CA GLY A 94 -8.71 -11.87 -18.11
C GLY A 94 -9.58 -13.09 -17.85
N ASN A 95 -9.65 -14.00 -18.83
CA ASN A 95 -10.49 -15.20 -18.75
C ASN A 95 -9.76 -16.43 -18.16
N ASP A 96 -8.44 -16.38 -17.97
CA ASP A 96 -7.63 -17.52 -17.54
C ASP A 96 -6.59 -17.15 -16.48
N THR A 97 -6.97 -17.31 -15.21
CA THR A 97 -6.03 -17.21 -14.07
C THR A 97 -5.47 -18.57 -13.63
N SER A 98 -5.68 -19.63 -14.42
CA SER A 98 -5.19 -20.98 -14.13
C SER A 98 -3.67 -21.08 -14.01
N ASN A 99 -2.93 -20.16 -14.65
CA ASN A 99 -1.49 -20.04 -14.52
C ASN A 99 -1.12 -18.86 -13.60
N GLU A 100 -0.56 -19.15 -12.43
CA GLU A 100 -0.29 -18.15 -11.40
C GLU A 100 0.77 -17.09 -11.79
N ILE A 101 1.54 -17.33 -12.86
CA ILE A 101 2.52 -16.40 -13.47
C ILE A 101 2.02 -15.87 -14.83
N HIS A 102 0.72 -15.81 -15.05
CA HIS A 102 0.20 -15.17 -16.25
C HIS A 102 0.42 -13.65 -16.20
N TRP A 103 0.64 -13.01 -17.35
CA TRP A 103 0.87 -11.57 -17.43
C TRP A 103 -0.30 -10.74 -16.86
N GLN A 104 -1.52 -11.29 -16.91
CA GLN A 104 -2.74 -10.72 -16.31
C GLN A 104 -2.71 -10.68 -14.78
N VAL A 105 -1.73 -11.31 -14.13
CA VAL A 105 -1.49 -11.21 -12.68
C VAL A 105 -0.30 -10.28 -12.40
N ILE A 106 0.79 -10.45 -13.15
CA ILE A 106 2.05 -9.71 -12.94
C ILE A 106 1.92 -8.24 -13.30
N VAL A 107 1.26 -7.91 -14.42
CA VAL A 107 1.11 -6.51 -14.87
C VAL A 107 0.20 -5.70 -13.92
N PRO A 108 -0.99 -6.18 -13.52
CA PRO A 108 -1.78 -5.50 -12.50
C PRO A 108 -1.05 -5.36 -11.16
N LEU A 109 -0.33 -6.39 -10.72
CA LEU A 109 0.47 -6.34 -9.50
C LEU A 109 1.56 -5.26 -9.56
N ALA A 110 2.29 -5.20 -10.67
CA ALA A 110 3.31 -4.20 -10.93
C ALA A 110 2.72 -2.77 -10.95
N ALA A 111 1.60 -2.58 -11.65
CA ALA A 111 0.91 -1.30 -11.73
C ALA A 111 0.40 -0.84 -10.35
N VAL A 112 -0.22 -1.73 -9.57
CA VAL A 112 -0.71 -1.46 -8.22
C VAL A 112 0.44 -1.15 -7.26
N ALA A 113 1.57 -1.88 -7.33
CA ALA A 113 2.74 -1.62 -6.50
C ALA A 113 3.40 -0.27 -6.84
N PHE A 114 3.55 0.02 -8.14
CA PHE A 114 4.10 1.29 -8.61
C PHE A 114 3.24 2.47 -8.16
N GLN A 115 1.92 2.42 -8.34
CA GLN A 115 1.06 3.53 -7.93
C GLN A 115 0.95 3.69 -6.40
N ALA A 116 1.05 2.60 -5.63
CA ALA A 116 1.01 2.63 -4.17
C ALA A 116 2.20 3.41 -3.59
N SER A 117 3.37 3.30 -4.23
CA SER A 117 4.54 4.11 -3.87
C SER A 117 4.28 5.62 -4.01
N GLY A 118 3.47 6.03 -4.99
CA GLY A 118 3.09 7.43 -5.19
C GLY A 118 2.29 7.99 -4.01
N GLN A 119 1.41 7.19 -3.40
CA GLN A 119 0.70 7.57 -2.18
C GLN A 119 1.67 7.72 -1.00
N ALA A 120 2.63 6.80 -0.86
CA ALA A 120 3.64 6.85 0.19
C ALA A 120 4.59 8.05 0.06
N VAL A 121 4.95 8.43 -1.17
CA VAL A 121 5.73 9.64 -1.46
C VAL A 121 4.90 10.89 -1.19
N THR A 122 3.66 10.94 -1.68
CA THR A 122 2.78 12.10 -1.51
C THR A 122 2.53 12.40 -0.03
N SER A 123 2.33 11.37 0.79
CA SER A 123 2.22 11.54 2.25
C SER A 123 3.45 12.21 2.86
N ARG A 124 4.66 11.83 2.44
CA ARG A 124 5.91 12.48 2.89
C ARG A 124 6.01 13.94 2.41
N VAL A 125 5.62 14.21 1.15
CA VAL A 125 5.60 15.57 0.58
C VAL A 125 4.65 16.50 1.36
N LEU A 126 3.52 15.96 1.80
CA LEU A 126 2.53 16.64 2.64
C LEU A 126 2.88 16.63 4.15
N GLN A 127 4.05 16.10 4.53
CA GLN A 127 4.50 15.97 5.92
C GLN A 127 3.58 15.14 6.83
N TYR A 128 2.82 14.21 6.26
CA TYR A 128 1.93 13.31 6.99
C TYR A 128 2.44 11.87 7.05
N GLY A 129 3.75 11.71 7.31
CA GLY A 129 4.44 10.41 7.27
C GLY A 129 3.75 9.29 8.06
N GLY A 130 3.13 9.61 9.21
CA GLY A 130 2.42 8.64 10.05
C GLY A 130 1.11 8.09 9.48
N LEU A 131 0.57 8.67 8.40
CA LEU A 131 -0.68 8.21 7.79
C LEU A 131 -0.51 7.06 6.79
N THR A 132 0.73 6.67 6.48
CA THR A 132 0.96 5.61 5.51
C THR A 132 1.00 4.24 6.19
N SER A 133 0.42 3.24 5.54
CA SER A 133 0.55 1.84 5.97
C SER A 133 1.99 1.33 5.95
N VAL A 134 2.90 2.03 5.26
CA VAL A 134 4.34 1.69 5.18
C VAL A 134 5.03 1.78 6.53
N VAL A 135 4.57 2.66 7.42
CA VAL A 135 5.17 2.90 8.73
C VAL A 135 4.20 2.58 9.86
N LEU A 136 3.27 1.65 9.63
CA LEU A 136 2.18 1.35 10.57
C LEU A 136 2.70 0.98 11.97
N THR A 137 3.76 0.18 12.06
CA THR A 137 4.35 -0.20 13.35
C THR A 137 4.95 0.98 14.08
N SER A 138 5.69 1.87 13.40
CA SER A 138 6.19 3.07 14.06
C SER A 138 5.03 3.98 14.47
N ASN A 139 3.96 4.06 13.67
CA ASN A 139 2.75 4.79 14.05
C ASN A 139 2.05 4.18 15.28
N TYR A 140 2.02 2.85 15.43
CA TYR A 140 1.57 2.22 16.68
C TYR A 140 2.47 2.58 17.85
N CYS A 141 3.80 2.49 17.69
CA CYS A 141 4.74 2.89 18.72
C CYS A 141 4.55 4.35 19.13
N ASP A 142 4.41 5.25 18.16
CA ASP A 142 4.21 6.68 18.38
C ASP A 142 2.86 6.98 19.05
N LEU A 143 1.80 6.26 18.68
CA LEU A 143 0.47 6.42 19.25
C LEU A 143 0.43 5.94 20.71
N PHE A 144 0.96 4.75 20.99
CA PHE A 144 0.94 4.18 22.34
C PHE A 144 1.97 4.81 23.28
N SER A 145 2.98 5.50 22.74
CA SER A 145 3.94 6.28 23.52
C SER A 145 3.53 7.74 23.70
N ASP A 146 2.38 8.17 23.15
CA ASP A 146 1.92 9.56 23.26
C ASP A 146 1.50 9.87 24.71
N PRO A 147 2.17 10.80 25.41
CA PRO A 147 1.81 11.16 26.79
C PRO A 147 0.43 11.82 26.91
N LYS A 148 -0.18 12.26 25.80
CA LYS A 148 -1.51 12.85 25.72
C LYS A 148 -2.54 11.88 25.12
N LEU A 149 -2.31 10.56 25.25
CA LEU A 149 -3.20 9.50 24.74
C LEU A 149 -4.65 9.57 25.27
N PHE A 150 -4.90 10.23 26.40
CA PHE A 150 -6.24 10.37 26.99
C PHE A 150 -6.80 11.81 26.96
N ALA A 151 -6.08 12.77 26.38
CA ALA A 151 -6.58 14.15 26.25
C ALA A 151 -7.77 14.23 25.26
N ALA A 152 -8.79 15.06 25.54
CA ALA A 152 -10.06 15.05 24.81
C ALA A 152 -9.98 15.57 23.34
N SER A 153 -8.93 16.28 22.95
CA SER A 153 -8.81 16.90 21.62
C SER A 153 -7.36 16.88 21.14
N ASN A 154 -7.05 16.04 20.16
CA ASN A 154 -5.77 16.04 19.45
C ASN A 154 -5.98 15.56 17.99
N VAL A 155 -5.95 16.50 17.04
CA VAL A 155 -6.16 16.23 15.59
C VAL A 155 -5.10 15.26 15.05
N GLU A 156 -3.86 15.38 15.51
CA GLU A 156 -2.76 14.52 15.12
C GLU A 156 -2.98 13.09 15.62
N ARG A 157 -3.49 12.91 16.85
CA ARG A 157 -3.85 11.57 17.37
C ARG A 157 -5.02 10.95 16.59
N ASN A 158 -6.06 11.72 16.27
CA ASN A 158 -7.20 11.20 15.50
C ASN A 158 -6.76 10.66 14.14
N ARG A 159 -5.78 11.32 13.51
CA ARG A 159 -5.16 10.89 12.25
C ARG A 159 -4.33 9.61 12.44
N ARG A 160 -3.54 9.53 13.51
CA ARG A 160 -2.73 8.35 13.86
C ARG A 160 -3.56 7.13 14.26
N ILE A 161 -4.77 7.31 14.80
CA ILE A 161 -5.74 6.23 15.06
C ILE A 161 -6.47 5.84 13.77
N ALA A 162 -6.89 6.83 12.96
CA ALA A 162 -7.64 6.58 11.74
C ALA A 162 -6.85 5.75 10.73
N ALA A 163 -5.53 5.97 10.60
CA ALA A 163 -4.71 5.25 9.62
C ALA A 163 -4.73 3.71 9.83
N PRO A 164 -4.43 3.15 11.02
CA PRO A 164 -4.58 1.72 11.29
C PRO A 164 -6.00 1.19 11.12
N VAL A 165 -7.02 1.94 11.59
CA VAL A 165 -8.41 1.50 11.52
C VAL A 165 -8.89 1.43 10.07
N LEU A 166 -8.63 2.46 9.27
CA LEU A 166 -8.98 2.47 7.85
C LEU A 166 -8.22 1.40 7.07
N LEU A 167 -6.97 1.13 7.42
CA LEU A 167 -6.20 0.04 6.82
C LEU A 167 -6.81 -1.34 7.15
N LEU A 168 -7.20 -1.55 8.41
CA LEU A 168 -7.86 -2.79 8.84
C LEU A 168 -9.20 -2.97 8.13
N LEU A 169 -10.02 -1.92 8.05
CA LEU A 169 -11.27 -1.93 7.30
C LEU A 169 -11.03 -2.25 5.83
N GLY A 170 -10.04 -1.62 5.20
CA GLY A 170 -9.63 -1.92 3.82
C GLY A 170 -9.23 -3.39 3.62
N ALA A 171 -8.50 -3.97 4.58
CA ALA A 171 -8.13 -5.38 4.55
C ALA A 171 -9.35 -6.31 4.70
N ILE A 172 -10.29 -5.97 5.59
CA ILE A 172 -11.55 -6.71 5.75
C ILE A 172 -12.38 -6.65 4.46
N PHE A 173 -12.56 -5.47 3.87
CA PHE A 173 -13.26 -5.32 2.59
C PHE A 173 -12.56 -6.10 1.47
N GLY A 174 -11.22 -6.04 1.39
CA GLY A 174 -10.43 -6.82 0.45
C GLY A 174 -10.63 -8.34 0.63
N GLY A 175 -10.65 -8.81 1.88
CA GLY A 175 -10.93 -10.21 2.20
C GLY A 175 -12.35 -10.64 1.84
N MET A 176 -13.35 -9.78 2.06
CA MET A 176 -14.72 -10.03 1.63
C MET A 176 -14.83 -10.09 0.10
N PHE A 177 -14.16 -9.19 -0.63
CA PHE A 177 -14.11 -9.25 -2.09
C PHE A 177 -13.47 -10.55 -2.59
N ALA A 178 -12.39 -11.00 -1.96
CA ALA A 178 -11.70 -12.23 -2.33
C ALA A 178 -12.58 -13.50 -2.18
N HIS A 179 -13.55 -13.49 -1.26
CA HIS A 179 -14.52 -14.59 -1.07
C HIS A 179 -15.85 -14.37 -1.82
N SER A 180 -16.05 -13.20 -2.42
CA SER A 180 -17.25 -12.87 -3.20
C SER A 180 -17.12 -13.33 -4.66
N SER A 181 -18.24 -13.42 -5.36
CA SER A 181 -18.29 -13.68 -6.81
C SER A 181 -17.58 -12.63 -7.66
N PHE A 182 -17.36 -11.42 -7.13
CA PHE A 182 -16.65 -10.34 -7.81
C PHE A 182 -15.12 -10.46 -7.73
N GLY A 183 -14.60 -11.26 -6.79
CA GLY A 183 -13.18 -11.56 -6.64
C GLY A 183 -12.25 -10.33 -6.60
N MET A 184 -11.07 -10.50 -7.19
CA MET A 184 -10.03 -9.46 -7.26
C MET A 184 -10.45 -8.25 -8.11
N ALA A 185 -11.26 -8.46 -9.15
CA ALA A 185 -11.77 -7.38 -9.99
C ALA A 185 -12.62 -6.38 -9.18
N GLY A 186 -13.52 -6.90 -8.33
CA GLY A 186 -14.35 -6.07 -7.44
C GLY A 186 -13.51 -5.18 -6.51
N ALA A 187 -12.46 -5.75 -5.90
CA ALA A 187 -11.56 -4.99 -5.03
C ALA A 187 -10.81 -3.87 -5.79
N LEU A 188 -10.34 -4.13 -7.01
CA LEU A 188 -9.63 -3.13 -7.82
C LEU A 188 -10.57 -2.00 -8.26
N TRP A 189 -11.80 -2.32 -8.69
CA TRP A 189 -12.79 -1.29 -9.04
C TRP A 189 -13.22 -0.45 -7.84
N ALA A 190 -13.38 -1.04 -6.66
CA ALA A 190 -13.61 -0.27 -5.44
C ALA A 190 -12.46 0.71 -5.15
N ALA A 191 -11.21 0.27 -5.35
CA ALA A 191 -10.04 1.12 -5.20
C ALA A 191 -9.95 2.24 -6.27
N VAL A 192 -10.37 1.96 -7.51
CA VAL A 192 -10.53 2.97 -8.59
C VAL A 192 -11.50 4.06 -8.15
N VAL A 193 -12.70 3.68 -7.67
CA VAL A 193 -13.73 4.62 -7.23
C VAL A 193 -13.22 5.49 -6.07
N LEU A 194 -12.63 4.85 -5.04
CA LEU A 194 -12.04 5.58 -3.91
C LEU A 194 -10.97 6.58 -4.37
N LYS A 195 -10.10 6.17 -5.29
CA LYS A 195 -9.04 7.05 -5.79
C LYS A 195 -9.59 8.18 -6.67
N ALA A 196 -10.64 7.94 -7.46
CA ALA A 196 -11.33 8.98 -8.20
C ALA A 196 -11.93 10.04 -7.26
N ILE A 197 -12.58 9.62 -6.17
CA ILE A 197 -13.10 10.53 -5.14
C ILE A 197 -11.98 11.41 -4.58
N VAL A 198 -10.80 10.84 -4.30
CA VAL A 198 -9.64 11.63 -3.82
C VAL A 198 -9.15 12.64 -4.85
N VAL A 199 -9.11 12.28 -6.14
CA VAL A 199 -8.78 13.22 -7.23
C VAL A 199 -9.78 14.37 -7.26
N PHE A 200 -11.08 14.09 -7.21
CA PHE A 200 -12.12 15.11 -7.17
C PHE A 200 -12.04 15.98 -5.91
N ALA A 201 -11.71 15.38 -4.76
CA ALA A 201 -11.49 16.14 -3.53
C ALA A 201 -10.33 17.14 -3.68
N TRP A 202 -9.20 16.74 -4.27
CA TRP A 202 -8.10 17.67 -4.60
C TRP A 202 -8.51 18.76 -5.60
N LEU A 203 -9.41 18.44 -6.53
CA LEU A 203 -9.96 19.40 -7.49
C LEU A 203 -11.02 20.33 -6.90
N LEU A 204 -11.58 20.06 -5.73
CA LEU A 204 -12.57 20.93 -5.07
C LEU A 204 -12.01 21.62 -3.83
N TRP A 205 -10.94 21.09 -3.24
CA TRP A 205 -10.31 21.65 -2.04
C TRP A 205 -9.82 23.08 -2.29
N LYS A 206 -10.31 24.02 -1.48
CA LYS A 206 -9.80 25.38 -1.44
C LYS A 206 -8.46 25.36 -0.73
N ALA A 207 -7.41 25.83 -1.40
CA ALA A 207 -6.12 26.04 -0.75
C ALA A 207 -6.31 27.09 0.36
N ASP A 208 -5.70 26.85 1.53
CA ASP A 208 -5.62 27.89 2.55
C ASP A 208 -4.91 29.11 1.94
N PRO A 209 -5.38 30.33 2.24
CA PRO A 209 -4.70 31.54 1.80
C PRO A 209 -3.24 31.48 2.30
N GLU A 210 -2.28 31.73 1.42
CA GLU A 210 -0.89 31.91 1.81
C GLU A 210 -0.85 33.16 2.71
N ASP A 211 -0.48 32.99 3.99
CA ASP A 211 -0.08 34.11 4.84
C ASP A 211 1.23 34.67 4.23
N ASP A 212 1.12 35.77 3.49
CA ASP A 212 2.25 36.59 3.07
C ASP A 212 2.99 37.08 4.32
N ASN A 213 4.12 36.43 4.65
CA ASN A 213 5.12 36.88 5.63
C ASN A 213 6.49 36.97 4.96
#